data_AF-A0A7S2KXW4-F1
#
_entry.id   AF-A0A7S2KXW4-F1
#
_cell.length_a   1.000
_cell.length_b   1.000
_cell.length_c   1.000
_cell.angle_alpha   90.00
_cell.angle_beta   90.00
_cell.angle_gamma   90.00
#
_symmetry.space_group_name_H-M   'P 1'
#
loop_
_entity.id
_entity.type
_entity.pdbx_description
1 polymer ?
#
loop_
_entity_poly.entity_id
_entity_poly.type
_entity_poly.pdbx_seq_one_letter_code
_entity_poly.pdbx_strand_id
1 'polypeptide(L)'
;VRTLDNKMVVVPNSRVKVTTNLSEPGIIRVDVAVKIGHDTDLRAAKETLLQLVGAFPRILRDPAPAVLLSDVDVLGKELTMRVWVRGDDYIPVPFALREEAALA
;
A
#
# COMPACT_ATOMS: atom_id res chain seq x y z
N VAL A 1 -1.33 16.72 -18.67
CA VAL A 1 -0.86 16.04 -17.45
C VAL A 1 0.64 15.86 -17.54
N ARG A 2 1.40 16.27 -16.52
CA ARG A 2 2.82 15.90 -16.40
C ARG A 2 2.91 14.54 -15.72
N THR A 3 3.58 13.58 -16.33
CA THR A 3 3.83 12.27 -15.72
C THR A 3 4.98 12.36 -14.74
N LEU A 4 5.13 11.33 -13.90
CA LEU A 4 6.26 11.20 -12.96
C LEU A 4 7.63 11.20 -13.66
N ASP A 5 7.65 10.80 -14.94
CA ASP A 5 8.84 10.79 -15.79
C ASP A 5 9.12 12.13 -16.49
N ASN A 6 8.51 13.24 -16.01
CA ASN A 6 8.63 14.57 -16.61
C ASN A 6 8.20 14.65 -18.08
N LYS A 7 7.24 13.82 -18.52
CA LYS A 7 6.67 13.88 -19.87
C LYS A 7 5.35 14.66 -19.87
N MET A 8 5.13 15.46 -20.92
CA MET A 8 3.88 16.20 -21.10
C MET A 8 2.90 15.39 -21.95
N VAL A 9 1.78 14.97 -21.34
CA VAL A 9 0.69 14.29 -22.03
C VAL A 9 -0.46 15.27 -22.26
N VAL A 10 -0.83 15.48 -23.52
CA VAL A 10 -2.00 16.28 -23.92
C VAL A 10 -3.18 15.34 -24.14
N VAL A 11 -4.25 15.52 -23.36
CA VAL A 11 -5.47 14.70 -23.44
C VAL A 11 -6.59 15.56 -24.03
N PRO A 12 -7.19 15.19 -25.18
CA PRO A 12 -8.30 15.93 -25.75
C PRO A 12 -9.58 15.73 -24.92
N ASN A 13 -10.29 16.83 -24.67
CA ASN A 13 -11.47 16.88 -23.79
C ASN A 13 -12.59 15.90 -24.20
N SER A 14 -12.71 15.56 -25.49
CA SER A 14 -13.72 14.62 -26.00
C SER A 14 -13.49 13.15 -25.61
N ARG A 15 -12.33 12.80 -25.02
CA ARG A 15 -12.00 11.43 -24.58
C ARG A 15 -12.12 11.23 -23.06
N VAL A 16 -12.53 12.24 -22.30
CA VAL A 16 -12.62 12.13 -20.84
C VAL A 16 -13.99 11.57 -20.43
N LYS A 17 -14.05 10.29 -20.05
CA LYS A 17 -15.19 9.67 -19.34
C LYS A 17 -14.73 9.23 -17.95
N VAL A 18 -15.57 9.52 -16.94
CA VAL A 18 -15.41 9.26 -15.49
C VAL A 18 -14.01 9.61 -14.97
N THR A 19 -13.88 10.79 -14.39
CA THR A 19 -12.62 11.24 -13.77
C THR A 19 -12.57 10.75 -12.33
N THR A 20 -11.80 9.69 -12.06
CA THR A 20 -11.48 9.31 -10.68
C THR A 20 -10.45 10.31 -10.15
N ASN A 21 -10.92 11.29 -9.38
CA ASN A 21 -10.05 12.27 -8.74
C ASN A 21 -9.34 11.64 -7.53
N LEU A 22 -8.05 11.36 -7.67
CA LEU A 22 -7.22 10.86 -6.58
C LEU A 22 -6.85 11.96 -5.57
N SER A 23 -7.01 13.24 -5.94
CA SER A 23 -6.57 14.40 -5.15
C SER A 23 -7.63 14.89 -4.16
N GLU A 24 -8.91 14.69 -4.44
CA GLU A 24 -10.02 15.22 -3.62
C GLU A 24 -10.17 14.58 -2.23
N PRO A 25 -9.89 13.27 -2.04
CA PRO A 25 -10.06 12.65 -0.71
C PRO A 25 -8.97 13.01 0.31
N GLY A 26 -7.84 13.60 -0.09
CA GLY A 26 -6.71 13.96 0.79
C GLY A 26 -5.94 12.77 1.42
N ILE A 27 -6.61 11.63 1.58
CA ILE A 27 -6.10 10.35 2.06
C ILE A 27 -6.32 9.27 1.00
N ILE A 28 -5.32 8.44 0.79
CA ILE A 28 -5.33 7.38 -0.21
C ILE A 28 -5.04 6.06 0.48
N ARG A 29 -5.84 5.04 0.17
CA ARG A 29 -5.59 3.68 0.63
C ARG A 29 -4.52 3.04 -0.24
N VAL A 30 -3.55 2.42 0.41
CA VAL A 30 -2.48 1.66 -0.22
C VAL A 30 -2.53 0.23 0.34
N ASP A 31 -2.55 -0.74 -0.57
CA ASP A 31 -2.49 -2.16 -0.24
C ASP A 31 -1.09 -2.67 -0.62
N VAL A 32 -0.35 -3.19 0.36
CA VAL A 32 1.03 -3.69 0.20
C VAL A 32 1.06 -5.17 0.56
N ALA A 33 1.24 -6.02 -0.44
CA ALA A 33 1.33 -7.47 -0.25
C ALA A 33 2.76 -7.93 0.05
N VAL A 34 2.87 -8.90 0.96
CA VAL A 34 4.09 -9.62 1.33
C VAL A 34 3.75 -11.11 1.41
N LYS A 35 4.67 -11.96 0.91
CA LYS A 35 4.49 -13.41 0.90
C LYS A 35 5.36 -14.05 1.97
N ILE A 36 4.76 -14.93 2.77
CA ILE A 36 5.44 -15.68 3.82
C ILE A 36 5.37 -17.18 3.52
N GLY A 37 6.38 -17.93 3.99
CA GLY A 37 6.42 -19.39 3.83
C GLY A 37 5.31 -20.09 4.63
N HIS A 38 4.99 -21.33 4.23
CA HIS A 38 3.94 -22.12 4.91
C HIS A 38 4.27 -22.41 6.38
N ASP A 39 5.55 -22.59 6.68
CA ASP A 39 6.07 -22.89 8.01
C ASP A 39 6.10 -21.67 8.94
N THR A 40 5.82 -20.47 8.42
CA THR A 40 5.76 -19.25 9.23
C THR A 40 4.45 -19.20 10.02
N ASP A 41 4.56 -18.90 11.33
CA ASP A 41 3.40 -18.64 12.17
C ASP A 41 2.67 -17.38 11.70
N LEU A 42 1.45 -17.59 11.20
CA LEU A 42 0.59 -16.54 10.68
C LEU A 42 0.26 -15.49 11.74
N ARG A 43 0.08 -15.88 13.01
CA ARG A 43 -0.26 -14.96 14.09
C ARG A 43 0.93 -14.05 14.38
N ALA A 44 2.11 -14.64 14.56
CA ALA A 44 3.35 -13.90 14.78
C ALA A 44 3.63 -12.94 13.62
N ALA A 45 3.52 -13.41 12.36
CA ALA A 45 3.72 -12.57 11.19
C ALA A 45 2.74 -11.38 11.13
N LYS A 46 1.46 -11.60 11.44
CA LYS A 46 0.46 -10.52 11.48
C LYS A 46 0.77 -9.50 12.59
N GLU A 47 1.21 -9.95 13.75
CA GLU A 47 1.58 -9.06 14.86
C GLU A 47 2.81 -8.22 14.51
N THR A 48 3.86 -8.82 13.94
CA THR A 48 5.06 -8.12 13.47
C THR A 48 4.72 -7.06 12.42
N LEU A 49 3.93 -7.41 11.40
CA LEU A 49 3.55 -6.46 10.35
C LEU A 49 2.63 -5.35 10.88
N LEU A 50 1.73 -5.64 11.83
CA LEU A 50 0.91 -4.60 12.47
C LEU A 50 1.77 -3.64 13.31
N GLN A 51 2.76 -4.16 14.03
CA GLN A 51 3.71 -3.33 14.78
C GLN A 51 4.54 -2.44 13.86
N LEU A 52 5.05 -3.01 12.76
CA LEU A 52 5.79 -2.27 11.72
C LEU A 52 4.96 -1.11 11.17
N VAL A 53 3.73 -1.41 10.74
CA VAL A 53 2.80 -0.42 10.21
C VAL A 53 2.46 0.66 11.26
N GLY A 54 2.29 0.28 12.52
CA GLY A 54 2.01 1.22 13.63
C GLY A 54 3.19 2.12 14.01
N ALA A 55 4.42 1.66 13.77
CA ALA A 55 5.65 2.42 13.98
C ALA A 55 5.98 3.37 12.80
N PHE A 56 5.39 3.14 11.63
CA PHE A 56 5.70 3.91 10.44
C PHE A 56 5.09 5.33 10.49
N PRO A 57 5.89 6.41 10.46
CA PRO A 57 5.41 7.76 10.76
C PRO A 57 4.48 8.36 9.69
N ARG A 58 4.53 7.85 8.46
CA ARG A 58 3.75 8.35 7.31
C ARG A 58 2.40 7.65 7.14
N ILE A 59 2.11 6.65 7.97
CA ILE A 59 0.85 5.91 7.93
C ILE A 59 -0.15 6.56 8.89
N LEU A 60 -1.34 6.84 8.38
CA LEU A 60 -2.43 7.38 9.17
C LEU A 60 -3.01 6.28 10.07
N ARG A 61 -3.33 6.67 11.31
CA ARG A 61 -3.96 5.78 12.30
C ARG A 61 -5.49 5.79 12.22
N ASP A 62 -6.04 6.80 11.58
CA ASP A 62 -7.47 6.92 11.31
C ASP A 62 -7.65 7.24 9.81
N PRO A 63 -8.22 6.32 9.00
CA PRO A 63 -8.72 5.00 9.40
C PRO A 63 -7.62 4.03 9.82
N ALA A 64 -7.95 3.09 10.71
CA ALA A 64 -6.98 2.14 11.26
C ALA A 64 -6.37 1.24 10.17
N PRO A 65 -5.04 1.04 10.17
CA PRO A 65 -4.41 0.09 9.29
C PRO A 65 -4.79 -1.35 9.64
N ALA A 66 -4.75 -2.24 8.66
CA ALA A 66 -5.08 -3.65 8.84
C ALA A 66 -4.06 -4.55 8.14
N VAL A 67 -3.77 -5.71 8.73
CA VAL A 67 -3.02 -6.78 8.08
C VAL A 67 -3.97 -7.95 7.87
N LEU A 68 -4.18 -8.31 6.61
CA LEU A 68 -5.17 -9.29 6.17
C LEU A 68 -4.46 -10.42 5.42
N LEU A 69 -4.93 -11.66 5.60
CA LEU A 69 -4.53 -12.76 4.72
C LEU A 69 -5.31 -12.58 3.41
N SER A 70 -4.61 -12.26 2.32
CA SER A 70 -5.21 -12.02 1.01
C SER A 70 -5.28 -13.28 0.16
N ASP A 71 -4.29 -14.16 0.27
CA ASP A 71 -4.23 -15.38 -0.52
C ASP A 71 -3.43 -16.49 0.18
N VAL A 72 -3.66 -17.73 -0.25
CA VAL A 72 -2.88 -18.92 0.15
C VAL A 72 -2.71 -19.82 -1.07
N ASP A 73 -1.46 -20.05 -1.47
CA ASP A 73 -1.13 -20.86 -2.65
C ASP A 73 0.01 -21.86 -2.38
N VAL A 74 0.48 -22.54 -3.43
CA VAL A 74 1.57 -23.53 -3.33
C VAL A 74 2.90 -22.93 -2.89
N LEU A 75 3.10 -21.62 -3.07
CA LEU A 75 4.33 -20.92 -2.72
C LEU A 75 4.26 -20.29 -1.32
N GLY A 76 3.09 -20.21 -0.69
CA GLY A 76 2.97 -19.70 0.68
C GLY A 76 1.63 -19.04 0.99
N LYS A 77 1.65 -18.18 2.00
CA LYS A 77 0.53 -17.33 2.41
C LYS A 77 0.86 -15.89 2.05
N GLU A 78 -0.09 -15.15 1.49
CA GLU A 78 0.06 -13.73 1.18
C GLU A 78 -0.65 -12.88 2.23
N LEU A 79 0.10 -11.99 2.88
CA LEU A 79 -0.42 -10.99 3.79
C LEU A 79 -0.43 -9.63 3.10
N THR A 80 -1.59 -8.98 3.10
CA THR A 80 -1.75 -7.60 2.62
C THR A 80 -1.82 -6.65 3.81
N MET A 81 -0.87 -5.72 3.87
CA MET A 81 -0.89 -4.53 4.73
C MET A 81 -1.72 -3.45 4.04
N ARG A 82 -2.88 -3.15 4.59
CA ARG A 82 -3.78 -2.09 4.15
C ARG A 82 -3.58 -0.87 5.01
N VAL A 83 -3.11 0.21 4.40
CA VAL A 83 -2.69 1.42 5.10
C VAL A 83 -3.27 2.65 4.41
N TRP A 84 -3.38 3.74 5.17
CA TRP A 84 -3.88 5.02 4.67
C TRP A 84 -2.73 6.03 4.72
N VAL A 85 -2.52 6.77 3.63
CA VAL A 85 -1.43 7.73 3.51
C VAL A 85 -1.95 9.02 2.87
N ARG A 86 -1.21 10.11 3.01
CA ARG A 86 -1.50 11.36 2.28
C ARG A 86 -1.10 11.22 0.81
N GLY A 87 -1.63 12.10 -0.04
CA GLY A 87 -1.33 12.10 -1.48
C GLY A 87 0.17 12.10 -1.81
N ASP A 88 0.97 12.87 -1.08
CA ASP A 88 2.43 12.97 -1.27
C ASP A 88 3.17 11.67 -0.93
N ASP A 89 2.59 10.86 -0.04
CA ASP A 89 3.15 9.63 0.47
C ASP A 89 2.68 8.40 -0.33
N TYR A 90 1.76 8.57 -1.28
CA TYR A 90 1.16 7.50 -2.07
C TYR A 90 2.18 6.65 -2.84
N ILE A 91 3.21 7.28 -3.38
CA ILE A 91 4.28 6.59 -4.12
C ILE A 91 5.35 6.05 -3.16
N PRO A 92 6.00 6.85 -2.30
CA PRO A 92 7.16 6.39 -1.53
C PRO A 92 6.83 5.36 -0.44
N VAL A 93 5.68 5.47 0.24
CA VAL A 93 5.34 4.59 1.36
C VAL A 93 5.22 3.12 0.95
N PRO A 94 4.52 2.73 -0.14
CA PRO A 94 4.46 1.32 -0.52
C PRO A 94 5.81 0.68 -0.86
N PHE A 95 6.83 1.44 -1.27
CA PHE A 95 8.17 0.88 -1.47
C PHE A 95 8.89 0.69 -0.13
N ALA A 96 8.95 1.75 0.69
CA ALA A 96 9.62 1.69 1.98
C ALA A 96 8.99 0.65 2.92
N LEU A 97 7.66 0.53 2.92
CA LEU A 97 6.96 -0.47 3.73
C LEU A 97 7.26 -1.91 3.28
N ARG A 98 7.49 -2.16 1.98
CA ARG A 98 7.91 -3.49 1.50
C ARG A 98 9.34 -3.82 1.91
N GLU A 99 10.25 -2.85 1.84
CA GLU A 99 11.64 -3.04 2.25
C GLU A 99 11.72 -3.35 3.74
N GLU A 100 11.07 -2.55 4.58
CA GLU A 100 11.04 -2.77 6.03
C GLU A 100 10.35 -4.09 6.41
N ALA A 101 9.29 -4.48 5.70
CA ALA A 101 8.64 -5.77 5.91
C ALA A 101 9.50 -6.97 5.47
N ALA A 102 10.45 -6.78 4.55
CA ALA A 102 11.40 -7.82 4.15
C ALA A 102 12.60 -7.93 5.10
N LEU A 103 12.85 -6.90 5.90
CA LEU A 103 13.95 -6.84 6.88
C LEU A 103 13.52 -7.30 8.30
N ALA A 104 12.22 -7.30 8.58
CA ALA A 104 11.63 -7.73 9.84
C ALA A 104 11.54 -9.26 9.96
#